data_AF-A0A832ZDH5-F1
#
_entry.id   AF-A0A832ZDH5-F1
#
_cell.length_a   1.000
_cell.length_b   1.000
_cell.length_c   1.000
_cell.angle_alpha   90.00
_cell.angle_beta   90.00
_cell.angle_gamma   90.00
#
_symmetry.space_group_name_H-M   'P 1'
#
loop_
_entity.id
_entity.type
_entity.pdbx_description
1 polymer ?
#
loop_
_entity_poly.entity_id
_entity_poly.type
_entity_poly.pdbx_seq_one_letter_code
_entity_poly.pdbx_strand_id
1 'polypeptide(L)'
;MWVEDLAKQIKWFNEDSLAKFVKRVRERWPDFEVETVIQKRSKQILFVKVQGHRLKLIVYRDGRVRAYGPLQATAFALKKIAARVLGIE
;
A
#
# COMPACT_ATOMS: atom_id res chain seq x y z
N MET A 1 26.34 -12.80 -22.46
CA MET A 1 25.85 -13.15 -21.11
C MET A 1 24.89 -12.04 -20.70
N TRP A 2 23.60 -12.33 -20.70
CA TRP A 2 22.52 -11.36 -20.52
C TRP A 2 22.57 -10.80 -19.10
N VAL A 3 23.01 -9.55 -18.96
CA VAL A 3 22.73 -8.76 -17.76
C VAL A 3 21.55 -7.86 -18.11
N GLU A 4 20.44 -8.48 -18.49
CA GLU A 4 19.13 -7.91 -18.14
C GLU A 4 19.03 -8.06 -16.62
N ASP A 5 19.77 -7.21 -15.91
CA ASP A 5 19.69 -7.06 -14.47
C ASP A 5 18.26 -6.59 -14.23
N LEU A 6 17.40 -7.58 -14.00
CA LEU A 6 16.21 -7.56 -13.17
C LEU A 6 15.97 -6.16 -12.63
N ALA A 7 15.39 -5.30 -13.47
CA ALA A 7 14.76 -4.10 -12.99
C ALA A 7 13.61 -4.64 -12.14
N LYS A 8 13.89 -4.91 -10.86
CA LYS A 8 12.89 -5.13 -9.82
C LYS A 8 12.08 -3.85 -9.85
N GLN A 9 11.05 -3.88 -10.67
CA GLN A 9 10.17 -2.76 -10.94
C GLN A 9 9.71 -2.30 -9.57
N ILE A 10 10.16 -1.11 -9.16
CA ILE A 10 9.98 -0.66 -7.78
C ILE A 10 8.47 -0.60 -7.53
N LYS A 11 7.95 -1.52 -6.72
CA LYS A 11 6.51 -1.69 -6.48
C LYS A 11 6.00 -0.70 -5.43
N TRP A 12 6.48 0.55 -5.43
CA TRP A 12 5.98 1.58 -4.51
C TRP A 12 4.76 2.26 -5.11
N PHE A 13 3.95 2.88 -4.26
CA PHE A 13 2.92 3.78 -4.74
C PHE A 13 3.58 5.03 -5.31
N ASN A 14 3.35 5.25 -6.60
CA ASN A 14 3.42 6.57 -7.22
C ASN A 14 2.03 7.24 -7.13
N GLU A 15 1.90 8.45 -7.65
CA GLU A 15 0.65 9.22 -7.59
C GLU A 15 -0.54 8.46 -8.21
N ASP A 16 -0.37 7.89 -9.42
CA ASP A 16 -1.43 7.15 -10.11
C ASP A 16 -1.89 5.90 -9.35
N SER A 17 -0.95 5.09 -8.89
CA SER A 17 -1.26 3.86 -8.15
C SER A 17 -1.82 4.19 -6.76
N LEU A 18 -1.37 5.27 -6.12
CA LEU A 18 -1.94 5.75 -4.87
C LEU A 18 -3.40 6.19 -5.07
N ALA A 19 -3.69 6.97 -6.12
CA ALA A 19 -5.04 7.40 -6.45
C ALA A 19 -5.96 6.21 -6.73
N LYS A 20 -5.49 5.23 -7.51
CA LYS A 20 -6.23 3.96 -7.76
C LYS A 20 -6.49 3.19 -6.47
N PHE A 21 -5.50 3.12 -5.58
CA PHE A 21 -5.64 2.48 -4.27
C PHE A 21 -6.68 3.20 -3.42
N VAL A 22 -6.57 4.52 -3.26
CA VAL A 22 -7.52 5.33 -2.49
C VAL A 22 -8.94 5.17 -3.04
N LYS A 23 -9.13 5.24 -4.36
CA LYS A 23 -10.44 5.05 -5.00
C LYS A 23 -11.06 3.71 -4.63
N ARG A 24 -10.32 2.60 -4.82
CA ARG A 24 -10.80 1.24 -4.52
C ARG A 24 -11.09 1.02 -3.03
N VAL A 25 -10.29 1.62 -2.15
CA VAL A 25 -10.52 1.50 -0.71
C VAL A 25 -11.77 2.30 -0.33
N ARG A 26 -11.98 3.49 -0.91
CA ARG A 26 -13.17 4.33 -0.66
C ARG A 26 -14.48 3.76 -1.16
N GLU A 27 -14.45 2.92 -2.20
CA GLU A 27 -15.63 2.14 -2.62
C GLU A 27 -16.15 1.24 -1.48
N ARG A 28 -15.28 0.82 -0.54
CA ARG A 28 -15.64 -0.01 0.60
C ARG A 28 -15.75 0.77 1.92
N TRP A 29 -14.90 1.77 2.10
CA TRP A 29 -14.87 2.63 3.29
C TRP A 29 -14.81 4.10 2.86
N PRO A 30 -15.97 4.77 2.68
CA PRO A 30 -16.02 6.13 2.18
C PRO A 30 -15.22 7.16 3.01
N ASP A 31 -15.07 6.90 4.31
CA ASP A 31 -14.32 7.71 5.27
C ASP A 31 -12.80 7.43 5.27
N PHE A 32 -12.29 6.65 4.32
CA PHE A 32 -10.87 6.35 4.21
C PHE A 32 -10.03 7.58 3.84
N GLU A 33 -8.97 7.80 4.61
CA GLU A 33 -8.03 8.91 4.43
C GLU A 33 -6.59 8.42 4.52
N VAL A 34 -5.71 8.99 3.68
CA VAL A 34 -4.26 8.83 3.80
C VAL A 34 -3.72 10.06 4.52
N GLU A 35 -3.27 9.90 5.77
CA GLU A 35 -2.78 11.01 6.59
C GLU A 35 -1.32 11.35 6.26
N THR A 36 -0.48 10.35 6.02
CA THR A 36 0.95 10.56 5.76
C THR A 36 1.53 9.45 4.91
N VAL A 37 2.40 9.83 3.98
CA VAL A 37 3.24 8.90 3.21
C VAL A 37 4.70 9.17 3.52
N ILE A 38 5.43 8.15 3.99
CA ILE A 38 6.86 8.23 4.28
C ILE A 38 7.61 7.29 3.34
N GLN A 39 8.47 7.87 2.49
CA GLN A 39 9.37 7.10 1.64
C GLN A 39 10.70 6.84 2.36
N LYS A 40 11.12 5.57 2.40
CA LYS A 40 12.47 5.15 2.85
C LYS A 40 13.16 4.35 1.75
N ARG A 41 14.47 4.16 1.86
CA ARG A 41 15.30 3.43 0.87
C ARG A 41 14.76 2.03 0.52
N SER A 42 14.20 1.31 1.49
CA SER A 42 13.76 -0.08 1.33
C SER A 42 12.25 -0.30 1.44
N LYS A 43 11.48 0.75 1.78
CA LYS A 43 10.03 0.65 2.00
C LYS A 43 9.34 2.00 1.92
N GLN A 44 8.07 1.98 1.57
CA GLN A 44 7.14 3.09 1.69
C GLN A 44 6.13 2.77 2.80
N ILE A 45 5.82 3.74 3.65
CA ILE A 45 4.89 3.59 4.77
C ILE A 45 3.75 4.59 4.57
N LEU A 46 2.52 4.09 4.58
CA LEU A 46 1.32 4.91 4.55
C LEU A 46 0.64 4.80 5.92
N PHE A 47 0.42 5.94 6.56
CA PHE A 47 -0.47 6.07 7.70
C PHE A 47 -1.84 6.46 7.18
N VAL A 48 -2.84 5.65 7.51
CA VAL A 48 -4.20 5.79 6.98
C VAL A 48 -5.19 5.78 8.12
N LYS A 49 -6.32 6.46 7.93
CA LYS A 49 -7.43 6.49 8.87
C LYS A 49 -8.66 5.89 8.22
N VAL A 50 -9.35 5.01 8.95
CA VAL A 50 -10.58 4.35 8.52
C VAL A 50 -11.42 3.97 9.74
N GLN A 51 -12.71 4.27 9.70
CA GLN A 51 -13.65 4.11 10.80
C GLN A 51 -13.14 4.76 12.10
N GLY A 52 -12.49 5.92 11.99
CA GLY A 52 -11.89 6.62 13.13
C GLY A 52 -10.58 6.01 13.66
N HIS A 53 -10.15 4.84 13.17
CA HIS A 53 -8.93 4.17 13.60
C HIS A 53 -7.76 4.43 12.66
N ARG A 54 -6.56 4.59 13.24
CA ARG A 54 -5.30 4.68 12.48
C ARG A 54 -4.73 3.30 12.19
N LEU A 55 -4.42 3.06 10.92
CA LEU A 55 -3.77 1.86 10.43
C LEU A 55 -2.47 2.26 9.72
N LYS A 56 -1.55 1.30 9.64
CA LYS A 56 -0.24 1.45 9.03
C LYS A 56 -0.06 0.42 7.93
N LEU A 57 0.07 0.87 6.69
CA LEU A 57 0.42 0.04 5.54
C LEU A 57 1.90 0.24 5.20
N ILE A 58 2.61 -0.86 4.96
CA ILE A 58 4.03 -0.87 4.63
C ILE A 58 4.21 -1.66 3.34
N VAL A 59 4.77 -1.01 2.34
CA VAL A 59 5.13 -1.61 1.05
C VAL A 59 6.65 -1.68 0.97
N TYR A 60 7.20 -2.88 0.90
CA TYR A 60 8.64 -3.09 0.77
C TYR A 60 9.04 -3.04 -0.71
N ARG A 61 10.28 -2.65 -0.97
CA ARG A 61 10.83 -2.57 -2.35
C ARG A 61 10.80 -3.92 -3.09
N ASP A 62 10.80 -5.03 -2.36
CA ASP A 62 10.71 -6.39 -2.90
C ASP A 62 9.28 -6.85 -3.21
N GLY A 63 8.28 -5.97 -3.07
CA GLY A 63 6.88 -6.30 -3.30
C GLY A 63 6.19 -6.88 -2.07
N ARG A 64 6.84 -7.08 -0.92
CA ARG A 64 6.07 -7.49 0.27
C ARG A 64 5.18 -6.34 0.75
N VAL A 65 3.92 -6.65 1.06
CA VAL A 65 2.98 -5.70 1.65
C VAL A 65 2.58 -6.18 3.05
N ARG A 66 2.63 -5.30 4.03
CA ARG A 66 2.18 -5.55 5.40
C ARG A 66 1.26 -4.44 5.86
N ALA A 67 0.22 -4.78 6.62
CA ALA A 67 -0.69 -3.80 7.20
C ALA A 67 -0.89 -4.13 8.68
N TYR A 68 -0.99 -3.09 9.50
CA TYR A 68 -1.09 -3.18 10.95
C TYR A 68 -2.13 -2.19 11.47
N GLY A 69 -2.82 -2.55 12.55
CA GLY A 69 -3.73 -1.67 13.27
C GLY A 69 -4.75 -2.44 14.11
N PRO A 70 -5.62 -1.73 14.84
CA PRO A 70 -6.60 -2.35 15.74
C PRO A 70 -7.68 -3.12 14.97
N LEU A 71 -8.02 -2.69 13.76
CA LEU A 71 -8.98 -3.35 12.87
C LEU A 71 -8.28 -4.40 12.00
N GLN A 72 -8.08 -5.61 12.53
CA GLN A 72 -7.30 -6.66 11.84
C GLN A 72 -7.88 -7.02 10.45
N ALA A 73 -9.21 -7.15 10.34
CA ALA A 73 -9.87 -7.46 9.07
C ALA A 73 -9.66 -6.35 8.03
N THR A 74 -9.76 -5.08 8.46
CA THR A 74 -9.50 -3.92 7.62
C THR A 74 -8.04 -3.85 7.20
N ALA A 75 -7.10 -4.08 8.12
CA ALA A 75 -5.67 -4.16 7.79
C ALA A 75 -5.39 -5.25 6.74
N PHE A 76 -5.96 -6.44 6.93
CA PHE A 76 -5.80 -7.54 5.97
C PHE A 76 -6.37 -7.21 4.59
N ALA A 77 -7.53 -6.58 4.53
CA ALA A 77 -8.13 -6.14 3.28
C ALA A 77 -7.32 -5.03 2.60
N LEU A 78 -6.82 -4.04 3.34
CA LEU A 78 -5.91 -3.00 2.82
C LEU A 78 -4.67 -3.61 2.20
N LYS A 79 -4.05 -4.60 2.87
CA LYS A 79 -2.91 -5.35 2.33
C LYS A 79 -3.25 -5.98 0.97
N LYS A 80 -4.40 -6.66 0.85
CA LYS A 80 -4.82 -7.30 -0.40
C LYS A 80 -5.06 -6.29 -1.52
N ILE A 81 -5.79 -5.21 -1.23
CA ILE A 81 -6.08 -4.17 -2.23
C ILE A 81 -4.79 -3.51 -2.70
N ALA A 82 -3.87 -3.19 -1.78
CA ALA A 82 -2.57 -2.62 -2.11
C ALA A 82 -1.73 -3.55 -2.98
N ALA A 83 -1.62 -4.83 -2.61
CA ALA A 83 -0.89 -5.83 -3.40
C ALA A 83 -1.43 -5.94 -4.83
N ARG A 84 -2.76 -5.95 -5.00
CA ARG A 84 -3.42 -5.97 -6.30
C ARG A 84 -3.13 -4.73 -7.14
N VAL A 85 -3.23 -3.54 -6.54
CA VAL A 85 -2.99 -2.27 -7.25
C VAL A 85 -1.54 -2.16 -7.72
N LEU A 86 -0.60 -2.70 -6.95
CA LEU A 86 0.82 -2.72 -7.28
C LEU A 86 1.24 -3.88 -8.20
N GLY A 87 0.32 -4.80 -8.54
CA GLY A 87 0.61 -5.96 -9.37
C GLY A 87 1.63 -6.91 -8.73
N ILE A 88 1.43 -7.21 -7.45
CA ILE A 88 2.26 -8.09 -6.62
C ILE A 88 1.60 -9.48 -6.43
N GLU A 89 0.29 -9.58 -6.65
CA GLU A 89 -0.47 -10.84 -6.57
C GLU A 89 0.01 -11.88 -7.59
#